data_AF-A0A0B9AXA1-F1
#
_entry.id   AF-A0A0B9AXA1-F1
#
_cell.length_a   1.000
_cell.length_b   1.000
_cell.length_c   1.000
_cell.angle_alpha   90.00
_cell.angle_beta   90.00
_cell.angle_gamma   90.00
#
_symmetry.space_group_name_H-M   'P 1'
#
loop_
_entity.id
_entity.type
_entity.pdbx_description
1 polymer ?
#
loop_
_entity_poly.entity_id
_entity_poly.type
_entity_poly.pdbx_seq_one_letter_code
_entity_poly.pdbx_strand_id
1 'polypeptide(L)' 'MSGKQKIMVDGETFIVTRRGRGIYNYEWVSGPNSGYGFSSASHPAADRADEEHRESVRDFLTEIDPDTGYLRDT' A
#
# COMPACT_ATOMS: atom_id res chain seq x y z
N MET A 1 -1.00 16.80 10.91
CA MET A 1 -2.24 16.09 10.54
C MET A 1 -1.84 14.75 9.92
N SER A 2 -2.28 13.63 10.50
CA SER A 2 -2.17 12.31 9.86
C SER A 2 -3.32 12.20 8.86
N GLY A 3 -3.03 12.12 7.57
CA GLY A 3 -4.05 11.93 6.54
C GLY A 3 -4.37 10.46 6.35
N LYS A 4 -5.65 10.11 6.20
CA LYS A 4 -6.11 8.77 5.81
C LYS A 4 -6.91 8.90 4.51
N GLN A 5 -6.59 8.10 3.50
CA GLN A 5 -7.30 8.09 2.23
C GLN A 5 -7.59 6.66 1.77
N LYS A 6 -8.72 6.47 1.08
CA LYS A 6 -9.10 5.21 0.45
C LYS A 6 -8.76 5.27 -1.03
N ILE A 7 -8.04 4.28 -1.54
CA ILE A 7 -7.73 4.14 -2.96
C ILE A 7 -8.17 2.77 -3.46
N MET A 8 -8.52 2.71 -4.75
CA MET A 8 -8.82 1.46 -5.45
C MET A 8 -7.82 1.30 -6.60
N VAL A 9 -7.17 0.14 -6.68
CA VAL A 9 -6.14 -0.22 -7.65
C VAL A 9 -6.42 -1.64 -8.12
N ASP A 10 -6.65 -1.81 -9.42
CA ASP A 10 -6.85 -3.12 -10.06
C ASP A 10 -7.94 -4.00 -9.40
N GLY A 11 -9.00 -3.35 -8.90
CA GLY A 11 -10.10 -4.02 -8.20
C GLY A 11 -9.89 -4.17 -6.69
N GLU A 12 -8.67 -3.97 -6.20
CA GLU A 12 -8.32 -4.03 -4.80
C GLU A 12 -8.45 -2.68 -4.09
N THR A 13 -8.91 -2.71 -2.84
CA THR A 13 -9.14 -1.55 -1.99
C THR A 13 -8.06 -1.46 -0.93
N PHE A 14 -7.40 -0.29 -0.88
CA PHE A 14 -6.41 0.03 0.14
C PHE A 14 -6.79 1.28 0.93
N ILE A 15 -6.33 1.28 2.16
CA ILE A 15 -6.39 2.41 3.08
C ILE A 15 -4.97 2.91 3.31
N VAL A 16 -4.67 4.09 2.79
CA VAL A 16 -3.36 4.75 2.94
C VAL A 16 -3.42 5.68 4.14
N THR A 17 -2.51 5.48 5.09
CA THR A 17 -2.36 6.33 6.27
C THR A 17 -0.98 6.96 6.27
N ARG A 18 -0.92 8.29 6.19
CA ARG A 18 0.34 9.04 6.31
C ARG A 18 0.77 9.09 7.77
N ARG A 19 1.91 8.47 8.10
CA ARG A 19 2.50 8.47 9.45
C ARG A 19 3.48 9.61 9.69
N GLY A 20 4.06 10.15 8.61
CA GLY A 20 5.02 11.26 8.63
C GLY A 20 5.24 11.79 7.22
N ARG A 21 6.11 12.80 7.05
CA ARG A 21 6.48 13.27 5.72
C ARG A 21 7.22 12.16 4.97
N GLY A 22 6.66 11.72 3.85
CA GLY A 22 7.20 10.57 3.10
C GLY A 22 7.00 9.19 3.72
N ILE A 23 6.27 9.05 4.84
CA ILE A 23 6.06 7.75 5.52
C ILE A 23 4.58 7.39 5.47
N TYR A 24 4.27 6.23 4.90
CA TYR A 24 2.90 5.77 4.65
C TYR A 24 2.74 4.30 5.00
N ASN A 25 1.57 3.97 5.56
CA ASN A 25 1.10 2.59 5.71
C ASN A 25 -0.06 2.37 4.75
N TYR A 26 -0.11 1.19 4.14
CA TYR A 26 -1.11 0.77 3.18
C TYR A 26 -1.76 -0.50 3.74
N GLU A 27 -3.00 -0.39 4.19
CA GLU A 27 -3.80 -1.50 4.69
C GLU A 27 -4.65 -2.05 3.55
N TRP A 28 -4.48 -3.34 3.22
CA TRP A 28 -5.23 -4.02 2.17
C TRP A 28 -6.57 -4.53 2.72
N VAL A 29 -7.65 -3.81 2.41
CA VAL A 29 -8.96 -4.07 3.04
C VAL A 29 -9.76 -5.15 2.30
N SER A 30 -9.63 -5.23 0.98
CA SER A 30 -10.29 -6.27 0.18
C SER A 30 -9.47 -7.56 0.04
N GLY A 31 -8.22 -7.55 0.50
CA GLY A 31 -7.32 -8.68 0.39
C GLY A 31 -7.77 -9.89 1.22
N PRO A 32 -7.26 -11.08 0.89
CA PRO A 32 -7.67 -12.33 1.55
C PRO A 32 -7.22 -12.41 3.02
N ASN A 33 -6.20 -11.62 3.41
CA ASN A 33 -5.60 -11.64 4.73
C ASN A 33 -5.92 -10.36 5.50
N SER A 34 -6.82 -10.46 6.48
CA SER A 34 -7.24 -9.32 7.30
C SER A 34 -6.07 -8.68 8.04
N GLY A 35 -5.96 -7.35 7.95
CA GLY A 35 -4.89 -6.58 8.58
C GLY A 35 -3.54 -6.62 7.84
N TYR A 36 -3.48 -7.27 6.67
CA TYR A 36 -2.28 -7.31 5.85
C TYR A 36 -2.11 -6.05 4.99
N GLY A 37 -0.93 -5.91 4.40
CA GLY A 37 -0.53 -4.76 3.60
C GLY A 37 0.95 -4.47 3.75
N PHE A 38 1.34 -3.22 3.59
CA PHE A 38 2.75 -2.82 3.64
C PHE A 38 2.93 -1.39 4.14
N SER A 39 4.19 -1.01 4.38
CA SER A 39 4.56 0.37 4.70
C SER A 39 5.71 0.80 3.82
N SER A 40 5.80 2.09 3.52
CA SER A 40 6.88 2.64 2.72
C SER A 40 7.34 3.99 3.24
N ALA A 41 8.62 4.28 3.04
CA ALA A 41 9.27 5.54 3.38
C ALA A 41 10.06 6.06 2.17
N SER A 42 10.06 7.37 1.94
CA SER A 42 10.89 8.02 0.91
C SER A 42 12.12 8.72 1.50
N HIS A 43 13.24 8.68 0.77
CA HIS A 43 14.47 9.41 1.09
C HIS A 43 15.00 10.11 -0.17
N PRO A 44 15.16 11.45 -0.18
CA PRO A 44 14.78 12.38 0.89
C PRO A 44 13.28 12.34 1.16
N ALA A 45 12.87 12.65 2.39
CA ALA A 45 11.46 12.67 2.75
C ALA A 45 10.71 13.61 1.80
N ALA A 46 9.67 13.11 1.15
CA ALA A 46 8.80 13.87 0.26
C ALA A 46 7.40 13.28 0.29
N ASP A 47 6.38 14.13 0.26
CA ASP A 47 5.00 13.65 0.17
C ASP A 47 4.72 13.10 -1.22
N ARG A 48 3.90 12.06 -1.28
CA ARG A 48 3.56 11.37 -2.52
C ARG A 48 2.30 11.95 -3.11
N ALA A 49 2.27 12.03 -4.43
CA ALA A 49 1.05 12.24 -5.20
C ALA A 49 0.20 10.95 -5.21
N ASP A 50 -1.07 11.10 -5.59
CA ASP A 50 -2.01 9.98 -5.65
C ASP A 50 -1.55 8.85 -6.59
N GLU A 51 -0.90 9.16 -7.71
CA GLU A 51 -0.42 8.12 -8.63
C GLU A 51 0.74 7.31 -8.03
N GLU A 52 1.65 7.95 -7.29
CA GLU A 52 2.75 7.23 -6.63
C GLU A 52 2.23 6.24 -5.57
N HIS A 53 1.10 6.55 -4.92
CA HIS A 53 0.42 5.60 -4.04
C HIS A 53 -0.14 4.40 -4.81
N ARG A 54 -0.71 4.64 -6.01
CA ARG A 54 -1.27 3.59 -6.86
C ARG A 54 -0.18 2.69 -7.43
N GLU A 55 0.92 3.27 -7.90
CA GLU A 55 2.10 2.53 -8.37
C GLU A 55 2.67 1.62 -7.27
N SER A 56 2.87 2.16 -6.06
CA SER A 56 3.35 1.36 -4.92
C SER A 56 2.44 0.16 -4.62
N VAL A 57 1.12 0.31 -4.80
CA VAL A 57 0.16 -0.77 -4.61
C VAL A 57 0.22 -1.79 -5.76
N ARG A 58 0.36 -1.35 -7.01
CA ARG A 58 0.53 -2.25 -8.17
C ARG A 58 1.79 -3.11 -8.03
N ASP A 59 2.88 -2.51 -7.59
CA ASP A 59 4.14 -3.20 -7.35
C ASP A 59 3.96 -4.27 -6.27
N PHE A 60 3.38 -3.89 -5.12
CA PHE A 60 3.05 -4.82 -4.05
C PHE A 60 2.19 -6.00 -4.55
N LEU A 61 1.09 -5.72 -5.27
CA LEU A 61 0.20 -6.76 -5.79
C LEU A 61 0.90 -7.70 -6.79
N THR A 62 1.88 -7.21 -7.54
CA THR A 62 2.68 -8.03 -8.47
C THR A 62 3.52 -9.06 -7.72
N GLU A 63 4.02 -8.73 -6.52
CA GLU A 63 4.82 -9.61 -5.68
C GLU A 63 3.99 -10.63 -4.88
N ILE A 64 2.68 -10.41 -4.74
CA ILE A 64 1.76 -11.30 -4.03
C ILE A 64 1.57 -12.62 -4.77
N ASP A 65 1.71 -13.72 -4.03
CA ASP A 65 1.24 -15.03 -4.43
C ASP A 65 -0.29 -15.05 -4.44
N PRO A 66 -0.95 -15.27 -5.60
CA PRO A 66 -2.41 -15.29 -5.69
C PRO A 66 -3.05 -16.43 -4.90
N ASP A 67 -2.33 -17.52 -4.62
CA ASP A 67 -2.88 -18.68 -3.91
C ASP A 67 -2.93 -18.45 -2.38
N THR A 68 -2.03 -17.61 -1.85
CA THR A 68 -1.92 -17.36 -0.40
C THR A 68 -2.29 -15.94 0.02
N GLY A 69 -2.20 -14.98 -0.89
CA GLY A 69 -2.39 -13.56 -0.61
C GLY A 69 -1.26 -12.93 0.24
N TYR A 70 -0.11 -13.60 0.32
CA TYR A 70 1.12 -13.09 0.94
C TYR A 70 2.18 -12.85 -0.12
N LEU A 71 3.28 -12.19 0.26
CA LEU A 71 4.43 -12.07 -0.65
C LEU A 71 4.98 -13.47 -0.93
N ARG A 72 5.40 -13.70 -2.18
CA ARG A 72 6.08 -14.95 -2.54
C ARG A 72 7.35 -15.11 -1.71
N ASP A 73 7.58 -16.31 -1.18
CA ASP A 73 8.88 -16.69 -0.64
C ASP A 73 9.89 -16.75 -1.79
N THR A 74 10.91 -15.90 -1.74
CA THR A 74 12.02 -15.84 -2.71
C THR A 74 13.24 -16.59 -2.22
#